data_AF-A0A450WG88-F1
#
_entry.id   AF-A0A450WG88-F1
#
_cell.length_a   1.000
_cell.length_b   1.000
_cell.length_c   1.000
_cell.angle_alpha   90.00
_cell.angle_beta   90.00
_cell.angle_gamma   90.00
#
_symmetry.space_group_name_H-M   'P 1'
#
loop_
_entity.id
_entity.type
_entity.pdbx_description
1 polymer ?
#
loop_
_entity_poly.entity_id
_entity_poly.type
_entity_poly.pdbx_seq_one_letter_code
_entity_poly.pdbx_strand_id
1 'polypeptide(L)'
;MLNGGGWSDFRHQVEKNPSIIATSTALLSLEKDNEFRNSDNCKNSLKWLADRVDDIRIDRASIIEFSLAALALTKYRKKMEEESVGLEDNYNRAISSCEDAMLKWIKNRNSMIFGYSMVHCFSTEGYESGVKHMFFLPDCIVALALLRIRAHRSKPYEAIPCIVEVVTYYLEFFKGKSEGFCCSTTGKISTVDHLWIYRLFKEFSKNKSTELIYPWHCIWKTSTSIIILFFIALIGIYLGPHGGGEGLGGHIKITIGVILVPVVTTLLISIFRGFLARKKSD
;
A
#
# COMPACT_ATOMS: atom_id res chain seq x y z
N MET A 1 -7.46 -15.06 -26.01
CA MET A 1 -8.05 -15.83 -24.91
C MET A 1 -7.87 -17.30 -25.24
N LEU A 2 -7.41 -18.11 -24.29
CA LEU A 2 -7.19 -19.55 -24.49
C LEU A 2 -8.47 -20.31 -24.13
N ASN A 3 -8.61 -21.55 -24.62
CA ASN A 3 -9.81 -22.40 -24.47
C ASN A 3 -10.24 -22.68 -23.01
N GLY A 4 -9.48 -22.25 -22.01
CA GLY A 4 -9.79 -22.37 -20.57
C GLY A 4 -10.16 -21.07 -19.86
N GLY A 5 -10.36 -19.94 -20.58
CA GLY A 5 -10.79 -18.67 -19.98
C GLY A 5 -9.67 -17.70 -19.61
N GLY A 6 -8.43 -18.15 -19.47
CA GLY A 6 -7.29 -17.27 -19.15
C GLY A 6 -6.57 -16.66 -20.38
N TRP A 7 -5.70 -15.69 -20.10
CA TRP A 7 -4.73 -15.14 -21.06
C TRP A 7 -3.32 -15.58 -20.69
N SER A 8 -2.55 -16.01 -21.68
CA SER A 8 -1.13 -16.32 -21.52
C SER A 8 -0.28 -15.06 -21.39
N ASP A 9 0.80 -15.16 -20.63
CA ASP A 9 1.92 -14.25 -20.77
C ASP A 9 2.73 -14.64 -22.02
N PHE A 10 3.09 -13.67 -22.85
CA PHE A 10 3.81 -13.89 -24.10
C PHE A 10 5.27 -14.35 -23.90
N ARG A 11 5.76 -14.46 -22.65
CA ARG A 11 7.13 -14.91 -22.34
C ARG A 11 7.43 -16.36 -22.72
N HIS A 12 6.45 -17.23 -22.88
CA HIS A 12 6.71 -18.68 -23.06
C HIS A 12 6.19 -19.13 -24.43
N GLN A 13 7.05 -19.03 -25.45
CA GLN A 13 6.76 -19.55 -26.80
C GLN A 13 6.48 -21.07 -26.81
N VAL A 14 6.87 -21.79 -25.75
CA VAL A 14 6.79 -23.25 -25.64
C VAL A 14 5.50 -23.72 -24.96
N GLU A 15 4.92 -22.91 -24.05
CA GLU A 15 3.66 -23.23 -23.39
C GLU A 15 2.79 -21.98 -23.25
N LYS A 16 1.69 -21.93 -24.01
CA LYS A 16 0.64 -20.90 -23.88
C LYS A 16 -0.22 -21.18 -22.65
N ASN A 17 0.40 -21.22 -21.47
CA ASN A 17 -0.33 -21.40 -20.23
C ASN A 17 -0.90 -20.05 -19.77
N PRO A 18 -2.17 -20.00 -19.32
CA PRO A 18 -2.76 -18.78 -18.81
C PRO A 18 -2.08 -18.32 -17.51
N SER A 19 -1.90 -17.01 -17.38
CA SER A 19 -1.24 -16.32 -16.26
C SER A 19 -2.23 -15.45 -15.49
N ILE A 20 -2.06 -15.36 -14.16
CA ILE A 20 -2.88 -14.48 -13.32
C ILE A 20 -2.68 -13.02 -13.74
N ILE A 21 -1.43 -12.56 -13.87
CA ILE A 21 -1.13 -11.15 -14.21
C ILE A 21 -1.79 -10.76 -15.53
N ALA A 22 -1.61 -11.58 -16.58
CA ALA A 22 -2.16 -11.31 -17.91
C ALA A 22 -3.70 -11.32 -17.89
N THR A 23 -4.29 -12.31 -17.24
CA THR A 23 -5.76 -12.44 -17.15
C THR A 23 -6.39 -11.30 -16.35
N SER A 24 -5.85 -10.98 -15.18
CA SER A 24 -6.33 -9.85 -14.36
C SER A 24 -6.18 -8.53 -15.08
N THR A 25 -5.06 -8.32 -15.80
CA THR A 25 -4.84 -7.09 -16.57
C THR A 25 -5.82 -6.98 -17.73
N ALA A 26 -6.11 -8.07 -18.45
CA ALA A 26 -7.11 -8.10 -19.52
C ALA A 26 -8.51 -7.78 -18.97
N LEU A 27 -8.92 -8.43 -17.88
CA LEU A 27 -10.21 -8.20 -17.21
C LEU A 27 -10.38 -6.75 -16.74
N LEU A 28 -9.32 -6.15 -16.17
CA LEU A 28 -9.33 -4.75 -15.74
C LEU A 28 -9.33 -3.77 -16.92
N SER A 29 -8.74 -4.14 -18.06
CA SER A 29 -8.67 -3.28 -19.25
C SER A 29 -9.97 -3.28 -20.04
N LEU A 30 -10.62 -4.44 -20.13
CA LEU A 30 -11.87 -4.65 -20.87
C LEU A 30 -13.13 -4.38 -20.03
N GLU A 31 -12.99 -3.94 -18.78
CA GLU A 31 -14.10 -3.68 -17.86
C GLU A 31 -15.18 -2.72 -18.42
N LYS A 32 -14.75 -1.74 -19.21
CA LYS A 32 -15.65 -0.73 -19.79
C LYS A 32 -16.32 -1.18 -21.09
N ASP A 33 -15.84 -2.27 -21.68
CA ASP A 33 -16.44 -2.86 -22.86
C ASP A 33 -17.65 -3.70 -22.43
N ASN A 34 -18.85 -3.19 -22.68
CA ASN A 34 -20.10 -3.85 -22.29
C ASN A 34 -20.31 -5.17 -23.01
N GLU A 35 -19.83 -5.32 -24.25
CA GLU A 35 -19.97 -6.55 -25.02
C GLU A 35 -19.14 -7.65 -24.38
N PHE A 36 -17.85 -7.38 -24.15
CA PHE A 36 -16.98 -8.32 -23.45
C PHE A 36 -17.48 -8.59 -22.03
N ARG A 37 -17.77 -7.54 -21.25
CA ARG A 37 -18.20 -7.66 -19.86
C ARG A 37 -19.42 -8.56 -19.70
N ASN A 38 -20.35 -8.55 -20.66
CA ASN A 38 -21.58 -9.37 -20.63
C ASN A 38 -21.47 -10.72 -21.34
N SER A 39 -20.34 -11.00 -21.97
CA SER A 39 -20.08 -12.27 -22.64
C SER A 39 -19.76 -13.42 -21.66
N ASP A 40 -19.99 -14.65 -22.13
CA ASP A 40 -19.54 -15.87 -21.45
C ASP A 40 -18.01 -15.94 -21.33
N ASN A 41 -17.29 -15.28 -22.24
CA ASN A 41 -15.84 -15.18 -22.18
C ASN A 41 -15.37 -14.48 -20.91
N CYS A 42 -16.02 -13.38 -20.52
CA CYS A 42 -15.73 -12.69 -19.27
C CYS A 42 -16.06 -13.58 -18.04
N LYS A 43 -17.19 -14.30 -18.06
CA LYS A 43 -17.57 -15.24 -16.99
C LYS A 43 -16.54 -16.37 -16.83
N ASN A 44 -16.15 -17.01 -17.92
CA ASN A 44 -15.14 -18.07 -17.94
C ASN A 44 -13.78 -17.57 -17.44
N SER A 45 -13.42 -16.34 -17.80
CA SER A 45 -12.18 -15.70 -17.34
C SER A 45 -12.15 -15.44 -15.84
N LEU A 46 -13.27 -14.95 -15.30
CA LEU A 46 -13.42 -14.69 -13.87
C LEU A 46 -13.45 -16.00 -13.07
N LYS A 47 -14.12 -17.03 -13.59
CA LYS A 47 -14.11 -18.38 -13.02
C LYS A 47 -12.68 -18.94 -12.98
N TRP A 48 -11.99 -18.94 -14.13
CA TRP A 48 -10.61 -19.40 -14.20
C TRP A 48 -9.71 -18.66 -13.21
N LEU A 49 -9.86 -17.35 -13.09
CA LEU A 49 -9.07 -16.54 -12.16
C LEU A 49 -9.35 -16.91 -10.69
N ALA A 50 -10.62 -17.10 -10.32
CA ALA A 50 -11.01 -17.50 -8.97
C ALA A 50 -10.48 -18.91 -8.62
N ASP A 51 -10.71 -19.89 -9.51
CA ASP A 51 -10.20 -21.26 -9.35
C ASP A 51 -8.67 -21.26 -9.21
N ARG A 52 -7.98 -20.47 -10.05
CA ARG A 52 -6.52 -20.41 -10.06
C ARG A 52 -5.94 -19.80 -8.79
N VAL A 53 -6.57 -18.77 -8.24
CA VAL A 53 -6.15 -18.16 -6.97
C VAL A 53 -6.33 -19.12 -5.80
N ASP A 54 -7.42 -19.90 -5.79
CA ASP A 54 -7.70 -20.87 -4.73
C ASP A 54 -6.72 -22.06 -4.77
N ASP A 55 -6.34 -22.51 -5.97
CA ASP A 55 -5.39 -23.61 -6.18
C ASP A 55 -3.93 -23.24 -5.86
N ILE A 56 -3.55 -21.97 -5.99
CA ILE A 56 -2.17 -21.56 -5.75
C ILE A 56 -1.95 -21.38 -4.25
N ARG A 57 -1.08 -22.22 -3.69
CA ARG A 57 -0.57 -22.03 -2.33
C ARG A 57 -0.01 -20.61 -2.16
N ILE A 58 -0.33 -19.97 -1.03
CA ILE A 58 0.04 -18.59 -0.70
C ILE A 58 1.56 -18.33 -0.81
N ASP A 59 2.39 -19.36 -0.67
CA ASP A 59 3.85 -19.30 -0.78
C ASP A 59 4.39 -19.30 -2.23
N ARG A 60 3.56 -19.62 -3.23
CA ARG A 60 3.97 -19.75 -4.64
C ARG A 60 3.58 -18.58 -5.53
N ALA A 61 2.50 -17.87 -5.22
CA ALA A 61 2.10 -16.69 -5.97
C ALA A 61 2.79 -15.43 -5.44
N SER A 62 3.18 -14.54 -6.36
CA SER A 62 3.70 -13.23 -6.03
C SER A 62 2.60 -12.34 -5.44
N ILE A 63 2.97 -11.40 -4.57
CA ILE A 63 2.01 -10.45 -4.01
C ILE A 63 1.30 -9.62 -5.08
N ILE A 64 1.97 -9.37 -6.21
CA ILE A 64 1.42 -8.65 -7.36
C ILE A 64 0.29 -9.46 -8.00
N GLU A 65 0.44 -10.78 -8.14
CA GLU A 65 -0.62 -11.66 -8.65
C GLU A 65 -1.87 -11.61 -7.77
N PHE A 66 -1.71 -11.76 -6.45
CA PHE A 66 -2.84 -11.65 -5.51
C PHE A 66 -3.50 -10.28 -5.56
N SER A 67 -2.71 -9.21 -5.67
CA SER A 67 -3.24 -7.84 -5.67
C SER A 67 -4.00 -7.53 -6.97
N LEU A 68 -3.47 -7.92 -8.13
CA LEU A 68 -4.14 -7.73 -9.42
C LEU A 68 -5.39 -8.62 -9.52
N ALA A 69 -5.32 -9.87 -9.05
CA ALA A 69 -6.47 -10.76 -8.98
C ALA A 69 -7.57 -10.17 -8.10
N ALA A 70 -7.24 -9.72 -6.89
CA ALA A 70 -8.18 -9.04 -6.00
C ALA A 70 -8.82 -7.81 -6.63
N LEU A 71 -8.05 -6.98 -7.33
CA LEU A 71 -8.56 -5.81 -8.03
C LEU A 71 -9.54 -6.20 -9.14
N ALA A 72 -9.22 -7.22 -9.93
CA ALA A 72 -10.10 -7.72 -10.98
C ALA A 72 -11.37 -8.34 -10.38
N LEU A 73 -11.25 -9.27 -9.43
CA LEU A 73 -12.39 -9.95 -8.81
C LEU A 73 -13.29 -8.96 -8.05
N THR A 74 -12.74 -8.06 -7.25
CA THR A 74 -13.59 -7.08 -6.54
C THR A 74 -14.36 -6.19 -7.53
N LYS A 75 -13.80 -5.94 -8.71
CA LYS A 75 -14.42 -5.08 -9.71
C LYS A 75 -15.68 -5.65 -10.34
N TYR A 76 -15.77 -6.97 -10.49
CA TYR A 76 -16.93 -7.67 -11.04
C TYR A 76 -17.84 -8.28 -9.95
N ARG A 77 -17.54 -8.07 -8.66
CA ARG A 77 -18.28 -8.64 -7.52
C ARG A 77 -19.79 -8.39 -7.60
N LYS A 78 -20.22 -7.12 -7.71
CA LYS A 78 -21.65 -6.76 -7.77
C LYS A 78 -22.38 -7.50 -8.89
N LYS A 79 -21.74 -7.64 -10.05
CA LYS A 79 -22.31 -8.36 -11.19
C LYS A 79 -22.50 -9.84 -10.88
N MET A 80 -21.51 -10.47 -10.24
CA MET A 80 -21.57 -11.89 -9.90
C MET A 80 -22.61 -12.19 -8.82
N GLU A 81 -22.77 -11.28 -7.85
CA GLU A 81 -23.81 -11.35 -6.80
C GLU A 81 -25.23 -11.15 -7.37
N GLU A 82 -25.40 -10.28 -8.38
CA GLU A 82 -26.71 -10.01 -9.00
C GLU A 82 -27.15 -11.11 -9.98
N GLU A 83 -26.20 -11.78 -10.66
CA GLU A 83 -26.52 -12.79 -11.67
C GLU A 83 -26.65 -14.22 -11.10
N SER A 84 -26.46 -14.41 -9.77
CA SER A 84 -26.61 -15.70 -9.06
C SER A 84 -26.02 -16.90 -9.82
N VAL A 85 -24.82 -16.75 -10.38
CA VAL A 85 -24.24 -17.69 -11.36
C VAL A 85 -23.71 -18.99 -10.72
N GLY A 86 -24.03 -19.28 -9.45
CA GLY A 86 -23.51 -20.45 -8.73
C GLY A 86 -21.98 -20.43 -8.53
N LEU A 87 -21.34 -19.28 -8.77
CA LEU A 87 -19.90 -19.06 -8.63
C LEU A 87 -19.54 -18.20 -7.41
N GLU A 88 -20.54 -17.70 -6.68
CA GLU A 88 -20.39 -16.73 -5.59
C GLU A 88 -19.46 -17.23 -4.47
N ASP A 89 -19.62 -18.48 -4.06
CA ASP A 89 -18.80 -19.06 -2.99
C ASP A 89 -17.32 -19.11 -3.39
N ASN A 90 -17.01 -19.61 -4.59
CA ASN A 90 -15.62 -19.70 -5.01
C ASN A 90 -14.99 -18.32 -5.21
N TYR A 91 -15.78 -17.38 -5.73
CA TYR A 91 -15.37 -16.00 -5.92
C TYR A 91 -15.04 -15.30 -4.59
N ASN A 92 -15.91 -15.48 -3.60
CA ASN A 92 -15.73 -14.90 -2.27
C ASN A 92 -14.55 -15.54 -1.53
N ARG A 93 -14.34 -16.85 -1.68
CA ARG A 93 -13.14 -17.53 -1.17
C ARG A 93 -11.88 -16.98 -1.83
N ALA A 94 -11.84 -16.88 -3.16
CA ALA A 94 -10.67 -16.35 -3.88
C ALA A 94 -10.32 -14.91 -3.45
N ILE A 95 -11.32 -14.03 -3.27
CA ILE A 95 -11.08 -12.67 -2.76
C ILE A 95 -10.54 -12.72 -1.32
N SER A 96 -11.08 -13.59 -0.47
CA SER A 96 -10.63 -13.74 0.92
C SER A 96 -9.19 -14.27 0.98
N SER A 97 -8.85 -15.26 0.16
CA SER A 97 -7.48 -15.78 0.03
C SER A 97 -6.49 -14.70 -0.42
N CYS A 98 -6.88 -13.87 -1.40
CA CYS A 98 -6.07 -12.71 -1.80
C CYS A 98 -5.90 -11.71 -0.65
N GLU A 99 -6.99 -11.42 0.06
CA GLU A 99 -7.00 -10.51 1.20
C GLU A 99 -6.04 -10.98 2.30
N ASP A 100 -6.13 -12.25 2.71
CA ASP A 100 -5.29 -12.84 3.75
C ASP A 100 -3.80 -12.79 3.37
N ALA A 101 -3.47 -13.15 2.11
CA ALA A 101 -2.11 -13.05 1.60
C ALA A 101 -1.59 -11.61 1.66
N MET A 102 -2.41 -10.64 1.24
CA MET A 102 -2.06 -9.23 1.26
C MET A 102 -1.94 -8.63 2.66
N LEU A 103 -2.84 -9.00 3.58
CA LEU A 103 -2.81 -8.59 4.98
C LEU A 103 -1.54 -9.10 5.66
N LYS A 104 -1.22 -10.39 5.47
CA LYS A 104 0.03 -10.98 5.98
C LYS A 104 1.25 -10.28 5.38
N TRP A 105 1.23 -9.97 4.09
CA TRP A 105 2.35 -9.30 3.44
C TRP A 105 2.55 -7.87 3.95
N ILE A 106 1.49 -7.05 3.99
CA ILE A 106 1.61 -5.63 4.35
C ILE A 106 1.95 -5.43 5.84
N LYS A 107 1.46 -6.30 6.74
CA LYS A 107 1.77 -6.25 8.17
C LYS A 107 3.25 -6.54 8.47
N ASN A 108 3.92 -7.30 7.60
CA ASN A 108 5.33 -7.64 7.73
C ASN A 108 6.25 -6.68 6.96
N ARG A 109 5.71 -5.66 6.28
CA ARG A 109 6.53 -4.66 5.58
C ARG A 109 7.04 -3.59 6.52
N ASN A 110 8.31 -3.23 6.33
CA ASN A 110 8.93 -2.08 6.98
C ASN A 110 8.72 -0.83 6.10
N SER A 111 8.37 0.30 6.71
CA SER A 111 8.18 1.56 5.96
C SER A 111 9.45 2.07 5.28
N MET A 112 10.63 1.68 5.78
CA MET A 112 11.94 2.04 5.19
C MET A 112 12.16 1.45 3.78
N ILE A 113 11.41 0.41 3.40
CA ILE A 113 11.56 -0.30 2.13
C ILE A 113 10.42 0.01 1.14
N PHE A 114 9.51 0.93 1.49
CA PHE A 114 8.45 1.39 0.60
C PHE A 114 9.01 2.03 -0.68
N GLY A 115 8.24 1.91 -1.77
CA GLY A 115 8.60 2.46 -3.07
C GLY A 115 9.52 1.57 -3.92
N TYR A 116 9.89 0.38 -3.43
CA TYR A 116 10.59 -0.61 -4.24
C TYR A 116 9.72 -1.08 -5.40
N SER A 117 10.20 -0.91 -6.63
CA SER A 117 9.48 -1.37 -7.82
C SER A 117 9.81 -2.83 -8.15
N MET A 118 8.79 -3.62 -8.48
CA MET A 118 8.97 -4.92 -9.13
C MET A 118 8.78 -4.78 -10.63
N VAL A 119 9.69 -5.35 -11.42
CA VAL A 119 9.63 -5.32 -12.88
C VAL A 119 9.05 -6.63 -13.38
N HIS A 120 7.95 -6.54 -14.12
CA HIS A 120 7.43 -7.63 -14.91
C HIS A 120 7.71 -7.36 -16.38
N CYS A 121 8.25 -8.33 -17.11
CA CYS A 121 8.51 -8.14 -18.54
C CYS A 121 7.49 -8.93 -19.37
N PHE A 122 7.00 -8.30 -20.42
CA PHE A 122 6.14 -8.89 -21.44
C PHE A 122 6.93 -8.95 -22.74
N SER A 123 6.83 -10.06 -23.48
CA SER A 123 7.34 -10.11 -24.85
C SER A 123 6.24 -9.65 -25.80
N THR A 124 6.53 -8.80 -26.77
CA THR A 124 5.63 -8.63 -27.94
C THR A 124 6.15 -9.50 -29.07
N GLU A 125 5.28 -10.28 -29.73
CA GLU A 125 5.68 -11.08 -30.88
C GLU A 125 6.40 -10.22 -31.93
N GLY A 126 7.54 -10.71 -32.44
CA GLY A 126 8.11 -10.25 -33.70
C GLY A 126 9.56 -9.76 -33.70
N TYR A 127 10.24 -9.52 -32.58
CA TYR A 127 11.64 -9.09 -32.62
C TYR A 127 12.41 -9.49 -31.36
N GLU A 128 13.66 -9.95 -31.54
CA GLU A 128 14.64 -10.20 -30.47
C GLU A 128 14.93 -8.96 -29.58
N SER A 129 14.40 -7.79 -29.94
CA SER A 129 14.47 -6.51 -29.23
C SER A 129 13.13 -6.05 -28.60
N GLY A 130 12.07 -6.87 -28.61
CA GLY A 130 10.69 -6.49 -28.28
C GLY A 130 10.24 -6.65 -26.81
N VAL A 131 11.14 -6.78 -25.84
CA VAL A 131 10.75 -6.96 -24.43
C VAL A 131 10.23 -5.65 -23.85
N LYS A 132 8.92 -5.59 -23.59
CA LYS A 132 8.27 -4.48 -22.87
C LYS A 132 8.34 -4.74 -21.37
N HIS A 133 8.51 -3.67 -20.61
CA HIS A 133 8.60 -3.72 -19.15
C HIS A 133 7.38 -3.04 -18.54
N MET A 134 6.74 -3.68 -17.58
CA MET A 134 5.75 -3.08 -16.71
C MET A 134 6.32 -3.03 -15.31
N PHE A 135 6.28 -1.83 -14.75
CA PHE A 135 6.69 -1.58 -13.37
C PHE A 135 5.46 -1.67 -12.50
N PHE A 136 5.62 -2.36 -11.37
CA PHE A 136 4.62 -2.44 -10.33
C PHE A 136 5.21 -1.88 -9.04
N LEU A 137 4.39 -1.13 -8.32
CA LEU A 137 4.68 -0.67 -6.96
C LEU A 137 3.88 -1.54 -5.98
N PRO A 138 4.47 -2.61 -5.42
CA PRO A 138 3.73 -3.60 -4.65
C PRO A 138 2.96 -2.98 -3.49
N ASP A 139 3.60 -2.09 -2.72
CA ASP A 139 2.95 -1.41 -1.58
C ASP A 139 1.71 -0.62 -2.03
N CYS A 140 1.81 0.07 -3.17
CA CYS A 140 0.70 0.86 -3.72
C CYS A 140 -0.46 -0.03 -4.17
N ILE A 141 -0.17 -1.11 -4.89
CA ILE A 141 -1.19 -1.98 -5.49
C ILE A 141 -1.87 -2.81 -4.39
N VAL A 142 -1.10 -3.29 -3.40
CA VAL A 142 -1.64 -3.97 -2.21
C VAL A 142 -2.59 -3.04 -1.44
N ALA A 143 -2.14 -1.82 -1.12
CA ALA A 143 -2.97 -0.86 -0.40
C ALA A 143 -4.26 -0.52 -1.17
N LEU A 144 -4.17 -0.34 -2.49
CA LEU A 144 -5.32 -0.10 -3.35
C LEU A 144 -6.29 -1.29 -3.37
N ALA A 145 -5.77 -2.52 -3.49
CA ALA A 145 -6.56 -3.74 -3.51
C ALA A 145 -7.31 -3.95 -2.18
N LEU A 146 -6.61 -3.81 -1.05
CA LEU A 146 -7.19 -3.91 0.29
C LEU A 146 -8.29 -2.86 0.53
N LEU A 147 -8.07 -1.60 0.08
CA LEU A 147 -9.13 -0.56 0.14
C LEU A 147 -10.37 -0.93 -0.66
N ARG A 148 -10.21 -1.53 -1.84
CA ARG A 148 -11.34 -1.93 -2.67
C ARG A 148 -12.10 -3.12 -2.10
N ILE A 149 -11.39 -4.12 -1.58
CA ILE A 149 -12.03 -5.24 -0.88
C ILE A 149 -12.86 -4.73 0.30
N ARG A 150 -12.32 -3.76 1.05
CA ARG A 150 -12.99 -3.15 2.21
C ARG A 150 -14.22 -2.33 1.84
N ALA A 151 -14.30 -1.72 0.66
CA ALA A 151 -15.40 -0.79 0.30
C ALA A 151 -16.82 -1.37 0.53
N HIS A 152 -16.94 -2.70 0.64
CA HIS A 152 -18.18 -3.43 0.88
C HIS A 152 -18.37 -3.92 2.34
N ARG A 153 -17.51 -3.54 3.29
CA ARG A 153 -17.53 -4.01 4.69
C ARG A 153 -17.74 -2.86 5.67
N SER A 154 -18.60 -3.10 6.67
CA SER A 154 -19.00 -2.13 7.70
C SER A 154 -18.11 -2.10 8.95
N LYS A 155 -17.22 -3.09 9.14
CA LYS A 155 -16.35 -3.18 10.33
C LYS A 155 -15.05 -2.37 10.20
N PRO A 156 -14.43 -1.97 11.33
CA PRO A 156 -13.09 -1.41 11.34
C PRO A 156 -12.11 -2.41 10.74
N TYR A 157 -11.25 -1.93 9.85
CA TYR A 157 -10.41 -2.78 9.01
C TYR A 157 -8.96 -2.70 9.45
N GLU A 158 -8.39 -3.84 9.81
CA GLU A 158 -7.08 -3.95 10.43
C GLU A 158 -5.91 -3.47 9.55
N ALA A 159 -6.08 -3.44 8.22
CA ALA A 159 -5.04 -2.97 7.30
C ALA A 159 -4.90 -1.44 7.27
N ILE A 160 -5.84 -0.71 7.84
CA ILE A 160 -5.91 0.75 7.73
C ILE A 160 -4.63 1.46 8.16
N PRO A 161 -4.04 1.16 9.33
CA PRO A 161 -2.79 1.81 9.75
C PRO A 161 -1.69 1.65 8.69
N CYS A 162 -1.53 0.44 8.16
CA CYS A 162 -0.54 0.16 7.10
C CYS A 162 -0.85 0.91 5.79
N ILE A 163 -2.13 0.97 5.39
CA ILE A 163 -2.56 1.71 4.20
C ILE A 163 -2.27 3.21 4.36
N VAL A 164 -2.53 3.78 5.55
CA VAL A 164 -2.24 5.19 5.87
C VAL A 164 -0.73 5.46 5.78
N GLU A 165 0.10 4.55 6.28
CA GLU A 165 1.57 4.67 6.16
C GLU A 165 2.02 4.70 4.70
N VAL A 166 1.49 3.80 3.85
CA VAL A 166 1.79 3.77 2.40
C VAL A 166 1.33 5.06 1.71
N VAL A 167 0.11 5.53 1.99
CA VAL A 167 -0.41 6.78 1.43
C VAL A 167 0.44 7.98 1.86
N THR A 168 0.82 8.04 3.14
CA THR A 168 1.65 9.11 3.69
C THR A 168 3.02 9.13 3.02
N TYR A 169 3.66 7.96 2.86
CA TYR A 169 4.93 7.82 2.15
C TYR A 169 4.85 8.41 0.74
N TYR A 170 3.85 8.02 -0.05
CA TYR A 170 3.72 8.55 -1.41
C TYR A 170 3.40 10.05 -1.41
N LEU A 171 2.54 10.56 -0.51
CA LEU A 171 2.27 11.99 -0.39
C LEU A 171 3.53 12.80 -0.07
N GLU A 172 4.37 12.33 0.86
CA GLU A 172 5.64 12.96 1.22
C GLU A 172 6.64 12.91 0.07
N PHE A 173 6.71 11.80 -0.66
CA PHE A 173 7.53 11.66 -1.86
C PHE A 173 7.22 12.73 -2.92
N PHE A 174 5.96 13.16 -3.04
CA PHE A 174 5.57 14.24 -3.96
C PHE A 174 5.76 15.64 -3.41
N LYS A 175 5.68 15.82 -2.09
CA LYS A 175 5.69 17.15 -1.46
C LYS A 175 6.97 17.94 -1.74
N GLY A 176 8.07 17.26 -2.07
CA GLY A 176 9.34 17.86 -2.47
C GLY A 176 9.68 17.81 -3.96
N LYS A 177 8.78 17.30 -4.82
CA LYS A 177 9.06 17.14 -6.26
C LYS A 177 8.16 18.05 -7.09
N SER A 178 8.75 19.07 -7.71
CA SER A 178 8.08 19.98 -8.65
C SER A 178 7.73 19.31 -9.99
N GLU A 179 8.31 18.15 -10.31
CA GLU A 179 8.28 17.57 -11.66
C GLU A 179 7.50 16.24 -11.80
N GLY A 180 6.75 15.81 -10.78
CA GLY A 180 6.10 14.48 -10.80
C GLY A 180 7.13 13.34 -10.67
N PHE A 181 6.76 12.08 -10.97
CA PHE A 181 7.74 10.98 -10.95
C PHE A 181 8.44 10.88 -12.31
N CYS A 182 9.55 11.58 -12.45
CA CYS A 182 10.56 11.17 -13.41
C CYS A 182 11.25 9.92 -12.86
N CYS A 183 11.21 8.81 -13.61
CA CYS A 183 12.06 7.66 -13.34
C CYS A 183 13.53 8.12 -13.42
N SER A 184 14.31 7.96 -12.36
CA SER A 184 15.73 8.37 -12.33
C SER A 184 16.57 7.69 -13.42
N THR A 185 16.15 6.51 -13.86
CA THR A 185 16.83 5.71 -14.90
C THR A 185 16.46 6.14 -16.33
N THR A 186 15.26 6.71 -16.55
CA THR A 186 14.77 6.97 -17.93
C THR A 186 14.39 8.43 -18.20
N GLY A 187 14.29 9.29 -17.18
CA GLY A 187 13.95 10.70 -17.34
C GLY A 187 12.55 10.99 -17.89
N LYS A 188 11.67 9.97 -18.00
CA LYS A 188 10.33 10.11 -18.59
C LYS A 188 9.25 10.35 -17.53
N ILE A 189 8.29 11.22 -17.86
CA ILE A 189 7.11 11.58 -17.07
C ILE A 189 6.02 10.49 -17.21
N SER A 190 5.39 10.14 -16.09
CA SER A 190 4.17 9.33 -15.98
C SER A 190 4.27 7.89 -16.51
N THR A 191 5.04 7.07 -15.80
CA THR A 191 4.95 5.61 -15.86
C THR A 191 3.63 5.14 -15.24
N VAL A 192 3.13 3.97 -15.64
CA VAL A 192 1.94 3.27 -15.12
C VAL A 192 1.80 3.36 -13.58
N ASP A 193 2.91 3.45 -12.86
CA ASP A 193 3.03 3.69 -11.42
C ASP A 193 2.27 4.94 -10.91
N HIS A 194 2.30 6.05 -11.65
CA HIS A 194 1.59 7.28 -11.27
C HIS A 194 0.09 7.07 -11.28
N LEU A 195 -0.41 6.31 -12.26
CA LEU A 195 -1.82 6.00 -12.37
C LEU A 195 -2.26 5.09 -11.22
N TRP A 196 -1.40 4.17 -10.78
CA TRP A 196 -1.66 3.36 -9.58
C TRP A 196 -1.72 4.22 -8.32
N ILE A 197 -0.78 5.15 -8.14
CA ILE A 197 -0.75 6.01 -6.95
C ILE A 197 -1.89 7.02 -6.95
N TYR A 198 -2.21 7.61 -8.11
CA TYR A 198 -3.41 8.43 -8.25
C TYR A 198 -4.68 7.64 -7.92
N ARG A 199 -4.79 6.39 -8.41
CA ARG A 199 -5.92 5.51 -8.07
C ARG A 199 -5.96 5.20 -6.57
N LEU A 200 -4.82 4.96 -5.93
CA LEU A 200 -4.72 4.77 -4.48
C LEU A 200 -5.25 5.99 -3.73
N PHE A 201 -4.77 7.19 -4.04
CA PHE A 201 -5.26 8.42 -3.39
C PHE A 201 -6.75 8.63 -3.61
N LYS A 202 -7.23 8.39 -4.83
CA LYS A 202 -8.66 8.49 -5.14
C LYS A 202 -9.49 7.49 -4.34
N GLU A 203 -9.07 6.22 -4.27
CA GLU A 203 -9.80 5.19 -3.51
C GLU A 203 -9.75 5.44 -2.00
N PHE A 204 -8.59 5.87 -1.48
CA PHE A 204 -8.41 6.24 -0.09
C PHE A 204 -9.32 7.41 0.30
N SER A 205 -9.43 8.43 -0.56
CA SER A 205 -10.28 9.60 -0.33
C SER A 205 -11.78 9.29 -0.28
N LYS A 206 -12.24 8.24 -0.98
CA LYS A 206 -13.63 7.76 -0.94
C LYS A 206 -13.95 7.00 0.34
N ASN A 207 -12.96 6.29 0.89
CA ASN A 207 -13.10 5.48 2.10
C ASN A 207 -12.95 6.31 3.40
N LYS A 208 -13.11 7.63 3.34
CA LYS A 208 -13.06 8.54 4.50
C LYS A 208 -14.21 8.23 5.46
N SER A 209 -13.99 7.26 6.37
CA SER A 209 -14.45 7.43 7.75
C SER A 209 -13.70 8.64 8.32
N THR A 210 -14.41 9.54 8.97
CA THR A 210 -13.92 10.76 9.62
C THR A 210 -12.73 10.53 10.58
N GLU A 211 -12.40 9.29 10.90
CA GLU A 211 -11.28 8.86 11.75
C GLU A 211 -9.94 8.68 11.02
N LEU A 212 -9.95 8.58 9.68
CA LEU A 212 -8.78 8.18 8.87
C LEU A 212 -7.81 9.30 8.51
N ILE A 213 -8.19 10.57 8.72
CA ILE A 213 -7.33 11.73 8.47
C ILE A 213 -6.74 12.19 9.78
N TYR A 214 -6.07 11.29 10.49
CA TYR A 214 -5.02 11.76 11.35
C TYR A 214 -3.83 10.82 11.30
N PRO A 215 -2.65 11.30 10.88
CA PRO A 215 -1.39 10.58 11.05
C PRO A 215 -0.96 10.52 12.53
N TRP A 216 -1.92 10.62 13.47
CA TRP A 216 -1.69 10.61 14.90
C TRP A 216 -0.88 9.40 15.28
N HIS A 217 -1.12 8.21 14.73
CA HIS A 217 -0.44 7.01 15.20
C HIS A 217 1.07 6.97 14.87
N CYS A 218 1.47 7.54 13.73
CA CYS A 218 2.90 7.70 13.39
C CYS A 218 3.55 8.81 14.21
N ILE A 219 2.85 9.95 14.38
CA ILE A 219 3.31 11.04 15.26
C ILE A 219 3.41 10.54 16.70
N TRP A 220 2.47 9.72 17.17
CA TRP A 220 2.46 9.16 18.52
C TRP A 220 3.56 8.15 18.72
N LYS A 221 3.90 7.31 17.74
CA LYS A 221 5.01 6.33 17.86
C LYS A 221 6.38 7.02 17.94
N THR A 222 6.57 8.08 17.16
CA THR A 222 7.78 8.92 17.23
C THR A 222 7.79 9.78 18.50
N SER A 223 6.64 10.34 18.88
CA SER A 223 6.50 11.16 20.09
C SER A 223 6.63 10.33 21.36
N THR A 224 6.08 9.12 21.43
CA THR A 224 6.22 8.23 22.60
C THR A 224 7.67 7.80 22.77
N SER A 225 8.40 7.52 21.69
CA SER A 225 9.84 7.23 21.78
C SER A 225 10.63 8.42 22.33
N ILE A 226 10.32 9.64 21.88
CA ILE A 226 10.95 10.88 22.37
C ILE A 226 10.53 11.18 23.82
N ILE A 227 9.25 10.98 24.18
CA ILE A 227 8.72 11.19 25.52
C ILE A 227 9.32 10.17 26.50
N ILE A 228 9.43 8.90 26.11
CA ILE A 228 10.07 7.85 26.92
C ILE A 228 11.55 8.18 27.13
N LEU A 229 12.28 8.57 26.08
CA LEU A 229 13.67 9.02 26.20
C LEU A 229 13.81 10.24 27.11
N PHE A 230 12.87 11.18 27.04
CA PHE A 230 12.82 12.34 27.92
C PHE A 230 12.60 11.94 29.38
N PHE A 231 11.64 11.06 29.67
CA PHE A 231 11.42 10.56 31.02
C PHE A 231 12.59 9.74 31.56
N ILE A 232 13.24 8.92 30.73
CA ILE A 232 14.47 8.20 31.10
C ILE A 232 15.59 9.18 31.45
N ALA A 233 15.78 10.24 30.66
CA ALA A 233 16.76 11.28 30.94
C ALA A 233 16.44 12.03 32.26
N LEU A 234 15.16 12.32 32.50
CA LEU A 234 14.70 13.00 33.72
C LEU A 234 14.88 12.13 34.97
N ILE A 235 14.56 10.84 34.87
CA ILE A 235 14.78 9.84 35.92
C ILE A 235 16.28 9.66 36.18
N GLY A 236 17.12 9.64 35.14
CA GLY A 236 18.58 9.57 35.27
C GLY A 236 19.17 10.79 35.99
N ILE A 237 18.63 11.98 35.76
CA ILE A 237 19.03 13.22 36.47
C ILE A 237 18.58 13.17 37.94
N TYR A 238 17.38 12.66 38.21
CA TYR A 238 16.77 12.59 39.54
C TYR A 238 17.37 11.49 40.43
N LEU A 239 17.63 10.31 39.86
CA LEU A 239 18.25 9.15 40.54
C LEU A 239 19.79 9.18 40.52
N GLY A 240 20.40 10.06 39.71
CA GLY A 240 21.85 10.25 39.71
C GLY A 240 22.33 10.62 41.13
N PRO A 241 23.40 9.97 41.62
CA PRO A 241 23.68 9.84 43.04
C PRO A 241 23.60 11.18 43.76
N HIS A 242 22.82 11.23 44.84
CA HIS A 242 22.90 12.27 45.89
C HIS A 242 24.22 12.12 46.69
N GLY A 243 25.31 11.78 46.00
CA GLY A 243 26.64 11.64 46.56
C GLY A 243 27.30 13.01 46.60
N GLY A 244 27.50 13.51 47.81
CA GLY A 244 28.11 14.80 48.12
C GLY A 244 29.38 15.07 47.32
N GLY A 245 29.38 16.21 46.66
CA GLY A 245 30.48 16.73 45.85
C GLY A 245 30.10 18.14 45.42
N GLU A 246 30.01 19.04 46.41
CA GLU A 246 29.80 20.46 46.20
C GLU A 246 30.91 20.99 45.28
N GLY A 247 30.55 21.39 44.06
CA GLY A 247 31.45 22.17 43.20
C GLY A 247 31.42 21.82 41.72
N LEU A 248 31.20 20.57 41.31
CA LEU A 248 31.23 20.20 39.87
C LEU A 248 29.99 19.44 39.39
N GLY A 249 29.49 18.48 40.18
CA GLY A 249 28.32 17.66 39.80
C GLY A 249 27.00 18.44 39.77
N GLY A 250 26.85 19.43 40.66
CA GLY A 250 25.67 20.31 40.70
C GLY A 250 25.58 21.22 39.48
N HIS A 251 26.72 21.78 39.04
CA HIS A 251 26.77 22.63 37.84
C HIS A 251 26.43 21.83 36.58
N ILE A 252 26.91 20.59 36.45
CA ILE A 252 26.59 19.74 35.30
C ILE A 252 25.09 19.39 35.26
N LYS A 253 24.48 19.07 36.40
CA LYS A 253 23.02 18.82 36.48
C LYS A 253 22.20 20.06 36.11
N ILE A 254 22.61 21.24 36.59
CA ILE A 254 21.95 22.50 36.28
C ILE A 254 22.14 22.86 34.80
N THR A 255 23.35 22.74 34.25
CA THR A 255 23.64 23.05 32.84
C THR A 255 22.91 22.10 31.89
N ILE A 256 22.85 20.80 32.19
CA ILE A 256 22.07 19.85 31.38
C ILE A 256 20.59 20.18 31.46
N GLY A 257 20.03 20.47 32.64
CA GLY A 257 18.64 20.88 32.79
C GLY A 257 18.32 22.18 32.03
N VAL A 258 19.21 23.17 32.11
CA VAL A 258 19.08 24.48 31.44
C VAL A 258 19.21 24.35 29.92
N ILE A 259 19.85 23.31 29.38
CA ILE A 259 19.93 23.09 27.92
C ILE A 259 18.79 22.20 27.43
N LEU A 260 18.49 21.11 28.14
CA LEU A 260 17.46 20.16 27.71
C LEU A 260 16.05 20.76 27.80
N VAL A 261 15.75 21.51 28.86
CA VAL A 261 14.41 22.07 29.06
C VAL A 261 14.04 23.04 27.93
N PRO A 262 14.86 24.03 27.55
CA PRO A 262 14.54 24.92 26.43
C PRO A 262 14.51 24.20 25.09
N VAL A 263 15.41 23.25 24.83
CA VAL A 263 15.41 22.49 23.56
C VAL A 263 14.11 21.69 23.43
N VAL A 264 13.71 20.97 24.47
CA VAL A 264 12.47 20.17 24.47
C VAL A 264 11.24 21.07 24.43
N THR A 265 11.23 22.16 25.21
CA THR A 265 10.12 23.12 25.21
C THR A 265 9.99 23.80 23.84
N THR A 266 11.10 24.15 23.19
CA THR A 266 11.10 24.73 21.84
C THR A 266 10.63 23.71 20.80
N LEU A 267 11.03 22.45 20.93
CA LEU A 267 10.56 21.38 20.05
C LEU A 267 9.05 21.18 20.20
N LEU A 268 8.55 21.11 21.43
CA LEU A 268 7.13 20.96 21.74
C LEU A 268 6.33 22.18 21.27
N ILE A 269 6.81 23.41 21.50
CA ILE A 269 6.17 24.63 21.00
C ILE A 269 6.17 24.67 19.48
N SER A 270 7.24 24.23 18.81
CA SER A 270 7.31 24.20 17.35
C SER A 270 6.31 23.19 16.76
N ILE A 271 6.17 22.03 17.41
CA ILE A 271 5.15 21.03 17.09
C ILE A 271 3.74 21.60 17.31
N PHE A 272 3.49 22.26 18.44
CA PHE A 272 2.19 22.89 18.76
C PHE A 272 1.85 24.10 17.88
N ARG A 273 2.84 24.92 17.48
CA ARG A 273 2.62 26.04 16.55
C ARG A 273 2.35 25.55 15.14
N GLY A 274 3.05 24.51 14.69
CA GLY A 274 2.73 23.83 13.43
C GLY A 274 1.30 23.26 13.43
N PHE A 275 0.81 22.83 14.60
CA PHE A 275 -0.56 22.36 14.80
C PHE A 275 -1.60 23.49 14.76
N LEU A 276 -1.34 24.63 15.43
CA LEU A 276 -2.27 25.77 15.47
C LEU A 276 -2.34 26.56 14.15
N ALA A 277 -1.24 26.65 13.40
CA ALA A 277 -1.20 27.36 12.13
C ALA A 277 -2.04 26.65 11.04
N ARG A 278 -2.11 25.31 11.07
CA ARG A 278 -2.93 24.54 10.10
C ARG A 278 -4.42 24.58 10.40
N LYS A 279 -4.82 24.75 11.66
CA LYS A 279 -6.25 24.87 12.05
C LYS A 279 -6.91 26.19 11.59
N LYS A 280 -6.12 27.17 11.13
CA LYS A 280 -6.61 28.46 10.62
C LYS A 280 -6.73 28.52 9.09
N SER A 281 -6.31 27.49 8.36
CA SER A 281 -6.39 27.45 6.89
C SER A 281 -7.49 26.53 6.35
N ASP A 282 -8.30 25.96 7.24
CA ASP A 282 -9.56 25.26 6.96
C ASP A 282 -10.71 26.09 7.52
#